data_AF-A0A6N8G7J0-F1
#
_entry.id   AF-A0A6N8G7J0-F1
#
_cell.length_a   1.000
_cell.length_b   1.000
_cell.length_c   1.000
_cell.angle_alpha   90.00
_cell.angle_beta   90.00
_cell.angle_gamma   90.00
#
_symmetry.space_group_name_H-M   'P 1'
#
loop_
_entity.id
_entity.type
_entity.pdbx_description
1 polymer ?
#
loop_
_entity_poly.entity_id
_entity_poly.type
_entity_poly.pdbx_seq_one_letter_code
_entity_poly.pdbx_strand_id
1 'polypeptide(L)'
;MATYGYHDNKKSHLDRLSRIEGQVRGLRRMVESDSYCIDILTQTAAVNKALRSFALSMLDEHLKHCVGHAVANGGEEADEKVREASEAIARLVRS
;
A
#
# COMPACT_ATOMS: atom_id res chain seq x y z
N MET A 1 -19.87 -7.54 -11.51
CA MET A 1 -19.00 -6.52 -10.89
C MET A 1 -17.78 -7.25 -10.39
N ALA A 2 -16.58 -6.95 -10.90
CA ALA A 2 -15.36 -7.62 -10.47
C ALA A 2 -15.15 -7.40 -8.96
N THR A 3 -15.27 -8.45 -8.16
CA THR A 3 -15.03 -8.40 -6.73
C THR A 3 -13.52 -8.39 -6.53
N TYR A 4 -12.93 -7.21 -6.42
CA TYR A 4 -11.50 -7.08 -6.14
C TYR A 4 -11.21 -7.62 -4.73
N GLY A 5 -10.14 -8.41 -4.61
CA GLY A 5 -9.85 -9.25 -3.44
C GLY A 5 -9.68 -8.54 -2.09
N TYR A 6 -9.59 -7.21 -2.04
CA TYR A 6 -9.43 -6.46 -0.79
C TYR A 6 -10.73 -6.34 0.04
N HIS A 7 -11.85 -6.84 -0.48
CA HIS A 7 -13.17 -6.64 0.11
C HIS A 7 -13.28 -7.16 1.55
N ASP A 8 -12.59 -8.25 1.89
CA ASP A 8 -12.62 -8.86 3.24
C ASP A 8 -11.90 -8.00 4.29
N ASN A 9 -10.88 -7.25 3.88
CA ASN A 9 -10.06 -6.42 4.76
C ASN A 9 -10.27 -4.91 4.55
N LYS A 10 -11.30 -4.53 3.80
CA LYS A 10 -11.60 -3.13 3.45
C LYS A 10 -11.58 -2.20 4.66
N LYS A 11 -12.16 -2.61 5.80
CA LYS A 11 -12.17 -1.82 7.03
C LYS A 11 -10.76 -1.58 7.57
N SER A 12 -9.93 -2.61 7.62
CA SER A 12 -8.53 -2.52 8.08
C SER A 12 -7.72 -1.56 7.21
N HIS A 13 -7.91 -1.61 5.90
CA HIS A 13 -7.28 -0.69 4.94
C HIS A 13 -7.70 0.76 5.16
N LEU A 14 -9.01 1.00 5.33
CA LEU A 14 -9.53 2.34 5.62
C LEU A 14 -8.99 2.88 6.95
N ASP A 15 -8.91 2.05 8.00
CA ASP A 15 -8.37 2.44 9.29
C ASP A 15 -6.87 2.80 9.20
N ARG A 16 -6.10 2.06 8.40
CA ARG A 16 -4.69 2.39 8.12
C ARG A 16 -4.55 3.71 7.37
N LEU A 17 -5.36 3.91 6.32
CA LEU A 17 -5.36 5.14 5.55
C LEU A 17 -5.76 6.36 6.40
N SER A 18 -6.76 6.24 7.27
CA SER A 18 -7.17 7.31 8.19
C SER A 18 -6.04 7.72 9.14
N ARG A 19 -5.26 6.75 9.65
CA ARG A 19 -4.07 7.04 10.46
C ARG A 19 -3.00 7.78 9.66
N ILE A 20 -2.71 7.32 8.44
CA ILE A 20 -1.74 7.96 7.53
C ILE A 20 -2.15 9.41 7.23
N GLU A 21 -3.43 9.63 6.93
CA GLU A 21 -3.99 10.97 6.71
C GLU A 21 -3.76 11.87 7.94
N GLY A 22 -4.00 11.35 9.14
CA GLY A 22 -3.72 12.04 10.39
C GLY A 22 -2.24 12.43 10.55
N GLN A 23 -1.32 11.55 10.15
CA GLN A 23 0.12 11.85 10.18
C GLN A 23 0.50 12.94 9.17
N VAL A 24 -0.08 12.93 7.96
CA VAL A 24 0.13 13.99 6.94
C VAL A 24 -0.41 15.34 7.41
N ARG A 25 -1.60 15.36 8.03
CA ARG A 25 -2.11 16.58 8.72
C ARG A 25 -1.19 17.03 9.85
N GLY A 26 -0.52 16.10 10.54
CA GLY A 26 0.53 16.39 11.50
C GLY A 26 1.72 17.12 10.85
N LEU A 27 2.27 16.57 9.77
CA LEU A 27 3.37 17.19 9.01
C LEU A 27 3.04 18.61 8.57
N ARG A 28 1.83 18.83 8.02
CA ARG A 28 1.37 20.16 7.63
C ARG A 28 1.46 21.15 8.80
N ARG A 29 0.94 20.79 9.98
CA ARG A 29 1.00 21.64 11.17
C ARG A 29 2.42 21.91 11.64
N MET A 30 3.32 20.92 11.53
CA MET A 30 4.73 21.10 11.88
C MET A 30 5.40 22.16 11.00
N VAL A 31 5.12 22.13 9.70
CA VAL A 31 5.62 23.14 8.75
C VAL A 31 5.00 24.51 9.03
N GLU A 32 3.68 24.58 9.24
CA GLU A 32 2.97 25.83 9.59
C GLU A 32 3.47 26.46 10.91
N SER A 33 4.07 25.65 11.79
CA SER A 33 4.58 26.10 13.11
C SER A 33 6.11 26.24 13.14
N ASP A 34 6.78 26.26 11.99
CA ASP A 34 8.25 26.34 11.87
C ASP A 34 8.99 25.32 12.77
N SER A 35 8.46 24.10 12.85
CA SER A 35 9.07 23.01 13.64
C SER A 35 10.46 22.65 13.13
N TYR A 36 11.30 22.12 14.02
CA TYR A 36 12.67 21.74 13.68
C TYR A 36 12.72 20.74 12.53
N CYS A 37 13.59 21.00 11.55
CA CYS A 37 13.66 20.23 10.31
C CYS A 37 13.88 18.72 10.54
N ILE A 38 14.65 18.33 11.56
CA ILE A 38 14.91 16.91 11.85
C ILE A 38 13.65 16.19 12.35
N ASP A 39 12.78 16.88 13.08
CA ASP A 39 11.51 16.30 13.54
C ASP A 39 10.55 16.11 12.36
N ILE A 40 10.51 17.06 11.43
CA ILE A 40 9.74 16.94 10.18
C ILE A 40 10.23 15.76 9.34
N LEU A 41 11.55 15.59 9.20
CA LEU A 41 12.14 14.45 8.49
C LEU A 41 11.83 13.12 9.17
N THR A 42 11.89 13.08 10.51
CA THR A 42 11.52 11.90 11.31
C THR A 42 10.06 11.52 11.11
N GLN A 43 9.16 12.50 11.17
CA GLN A 43 7.73 12.27 10.94
C GLN A 43 7.45 11.86 9.48
N THR A 44 8.17 12.43 8.52
CA THR A 44 8.08 12.05 7.10
C THR A 44 8.48 10.59 6.89
N ALA A 45 9.57 10.14 7.53
CA ALA A 45 9.98 8.74 7.49
C ALA A 45 8.92 7.82 8.10
N ALA A 46 8.23 8.25 9.17
CA ALA A 46 7.12 7.49 9.76
C ALA A 46 5.93 7.34 8.80
N VAL A 47 5.56 8.40 8.07
CA VAL A 47 4.51 8.36 7.04
C VAL A 47 4.88 7.40 5.91
N ASN A 48 6.12 7.50 5.40
CA ASN A 48 6.60 6.61 4.34
C ASN A 48 6.58 5.14 4.77
N LYS A 49 6.98 4.84 6.02
CA LYS A 49 6.90 3.48 6.58
C LYS A 49 5.45 2.97 6.65
N ALA A 50 4.51 3.82 7.05
CA ALA A 50 3.09 3.46 7.12
C ALA A 50 2.50 3.18 5.73
N LEU A 51 2.82 4.03 4.74
CA LEU A 51 2.42 3.83 3.34
C LEU A 51 2.99 2.53 2.75
N ARG A 52 4.28 2.26 2.97
CA ARG A 52 4.91 1.00 2.54
C ARG A 52 4.24 -0.22 3.18
N SER A 53 3.93 -0.16 4.48
CA SER A 53 3.21 -1.24 5.15
C SER A 53 1.81 -1.47 4.57
N PHE A 54 1.08 -0.40 4.24
CA PHE A 54 -0.21 -0.50 3.58
C PHE A 54 -0.08 -1.13 2.18
N ALA A 55 0.88 -0.67 1.37
CA ALA A 55 1.10 -1.21 0.03
C ALA A 55 1.45 -2.72 0.05
N LEU A 56 2.29 -3.16 0.99
CA LEU A 56 2.59 -4.58 1.18
C LEU A 56 1.37 -5.41 1.58
N SER A 57 0.47 -4.86 2.42
CA SER A 57 -0.78 -5.54 2.78
C SER A 57 -1.71 -5.71 1.59
N MET A 58 -1.81 -4.69 0.72
CA MET A 58 -2.60 -4.77 -0.52
C MET A 58 -2.03 -5.79 -1.50
N LEU A 59 -0.69 -5.84 -1.60
CA LEU A 59 0.00 -6.81 -2.45
C LEU A 59 -0.25 -8.25 -1.97
N ASP A 60 -0.12 -8.52 -0.67
CA ASP A 60 -0.36 -9.86 -0.11
C ASP A 60 -1.78 -10.37 -0.43
N GLU A 61 -2.79 -9.50 -0.32
CA GLU A 61 -4.17 -9.84 -0.72
C GLU A 61 -4.31 -10.09 -2.23
N HIS A 62 -3.66 -9.27 -3.05
CA HIS A 62 -3.68 -9.46 -4.51
C HIS A 62 -3.04 -10.79 -4.91
N LEU A 63 -1.91 -11.16 -4.30
CA LEU A 63 -1.24 -12.44 -4.54
C LEU A 63 -2.11 -13.62 -4.11
N LYS A 64 -2.76 -13.54 -2.95
CA LYS A 64 -3.64 -14.62 -2.45
C LYS A 64 -4.88 -14.82 -3.30
N HIS A 65 -5.51 -13.74 -3.75
CA HIS A 65 -6.80 -13.83 -4.44
C HIS A 65 -6.62 -13.86 -5.95
N CYS A 66 -6.10 -12.79 -6.56
CA CYS A 66 -6.05 -12.67 -8.02
C CYS A 66 -5.02 -13.61 -8.64
N VAL A 67 -3.79 -13.64 -8.11
CA VAL A 67 -2.74 -14.52 -8.63
C VAL A 67 -3.00 -15.97 -8.22
N GLY A 68 -3.40 -16.23 -6.96
CA GLY A 68 -3.74 -17.57 -6.49
C GLY A 68 -4.82 -18.25 -7.32
N HIS A 69 -5.91 -17.54 -7.65
CA HIS A 69 -6.96 -18.07 -8.53
C HIS A 69 -6.47 -18.27 -9.97
N ALA A 70 -5.74 -17.30 -10.55
CA ALA A 70 -5.26 -17.40 -11.92
C ALA A 70 -4.28 -18.58 -12.09
N VAL A 71 -3.35 -18.78 -11.15
CA VAL A 71 -2.41 -19.90 -11.15
C VAL A 71 -3.13 -21.25 -11.00
N ALA A 72 -4.20 -21.33 -10.20
CA ALA A 72 -5.00 -22.55 -10.08
C ALA A 72 -5.73 -22.92 -11.38
N ASN A 73 -6.09 -21.93 -12.20
CA ASN A 73 -6.74 -22.13 -13.51
C ASN A 73 -5.74 -22.37 -14.65
N GLY A 74 -4.50 -21.88 -14.50
CA GLY A 74 -3.41 -22.05 -15.48
C GLY A 74 -3.58 -21.22 -16.75
N GLY A 75 -2.63 -21.39 -17.68
CA GLY A 75 -2.65 -20.72 -18.99
C GLY A 75 -2.21 -19.26 -18.97
N GLU A 76 -2.51 -18.55 -20.07
CA GLU A 76 -2.04 -17.19 -20.34
C GLU A 76 -2.50 -16.15 -19.29
N GLU A 77 -3.68 -16.37 -18.67
CA GLU A 77 -4.20 -15.54 -17.59
C GLU A 77 -3.31 -15.58 -16.34
N ALA A 78 -2.73 -16.76 -16.03
CA ALA A 78 -1.82 -16.91 -14.90
C ALA A 78 -0.53 -16.10 -15.13
N ASP A 79 0.05 -16.22 -16.32
CA ASP A 79 1.28 -15.51 -16.70
C ASP A 79 1.06 -13.98 -16.70
N GLU A 80 -0.08 -13.51 -17.19
CA GLU A 80 -0.44 -12.10 -17.17
C GLU A 80 -0.56 -11.55 -15.74
N LYS A 81 -1.26 -12.26 -14.85
CA LYS A 81 -1.45 -11.83 -13.45
C LYS A 81 -0.16 -11.84 -12.64
N VAL A 82 0.71 -12.82 -12.89
CA VAL A 82 2.06 -12.86 -12.28
C VAL A 82 2.91 -11.69 -12.76
N ARG A 83 2.86 -11.35 -14.05
CA ARG A 83 3.58 -10.19 -14.60
C ARG A 83 3.07 -8.89 -13.99
N GLU A 84 1.76 -8.69 -13.91
CA GLU A 84 1.14 -7.50 -13.30
C GLU A 84 1.61 -7.30 -11.85
N ALA A 85 1.57 -8.36 -11.04
CA ALA A 85 2.05 -8.33 -9.66
C ALA A 85 3.55 -8.01 -9.57
N SER A 86 4.36 -8.62 -10.43
CA SER A 86 5.81 -8.40 -10.47
C SER A 86 6.17 -6.94 -10.80
N GLU A 87 5.46 -6.34 -11.76
CA GLU A 87 5.66 -4.93 -12.11
C GLU A 87 5.24 -3.99 -10.96
N ALA A 88 4.14 -4.29 -10.27
CA ALA A 88 3.68 -3.52 -9.11
C ALA A 88 4.72 -3.56 -7.97
N ILE A 89 5.27 -4.74 -7.67
CA ILE A 89 6.36 -4.91 -6.70
C ILE A 89 7.58 -4.09 -7.10
N ALA A 90 7.98 -4.16 -8.37
CA ALA A 90 9.15 -3.46 -8.85
C ALA A 90 9.02 -1.94 -8.67
N ARG A 91 7.81 -1.37 -8.84
CA ARG A 91 7.54 0.05 -8.56
C ARG A 91 7.65 0.36 -7.06
N LEU A 92 7.13 -0.50 -6.20
CA LEU A 92 7.15 -0.32 -4.74
C LEU A 92 8.55 -0.40 -4.13
N VAL A 93 9.43 -1.25 -4.67
CA VAL A 93 10.81 -1.39 -4.17
C VAL A 93 11.70 -0.20 -4.56
N ARG A 94 11.38 0.48 -5.66
CA ARG A 94 12.15 1.64 -6.15
C ARG A 94 11.79 2.97 -5.47
N SER A 95 10.70 3.01 -4.70
CA SER A 95 10.21 4.20 -3.96
C SER A 95 10.63 4.20 -2.50
#